data_AF-X0VIJ8-F1
#
_entry.id   AF-X0VIJ8-F1
#
_cell.length_a   1.000
_cell.length_b   1.000
_cell.length_c   1.000
_cell.angle_alpha   90.00
_cell.angle_beta   90.00
_cell.angle_gamma   90.00
#
_symmetry.space_group_name_H-M   'P 1'
#
loop_
_entity.id
_entity.type
_entity.pdbx_description
1 polymer ?
#
loop_
_entity_poly.entity_id
_entity_poly.type
_entity_poly.pdbx_seq_one_letter_code
_entity_poly.pdbx_strand_id
1 'polypeptide(L)'
;GFSPAFGMIGTLIGLVQMLNQLSDPSAIGPAMAVALLTTFYGVILSTLFFLPIGSKLKARTMTEVINMEIIFEGAIAILQNNNPLMVFERLSSFIPPKDRTISQREVYKL
;
A
#
# COMPACT_ATOMS: atom_id res chain seq x y z
N GLY A 1 1.09 9.85 -0.33
CA GLY A 1 0.27 10.15 0.85
C GLY A 1 0.46 11.60 1.23
N PHE A 2 -0.61 12.32 1.56
CA PHE A 2 -0.58 13.75 1.89
C PHE A 2 -0.37 14.04 3.40
N SER A 3 -0.31 13.00 4.24
CA SER A 3 -0.17 13.12 5.71
C SER A 3 1.06 13.94 6.18
N PRO A 4 2.26 13.83 5.57
CA PRO A 4 3.40 14.69 5.95
C PRO A 4 3.21 16.15 5.54
N ALA A 5 2.45 16.40 4.46
CA ALA A 5 2.18 17.77 3.99
C ALA A 5 1.35 18.55 5.01
N PHE A 6 0.43 17.89 5.73
CA PHE A 6 -0.29 18.51 6.85
C PHE A 6 0.63 18.90 8.02
N GLY A 7 1.70 18.12 8.28
CA GLY A 7 2.72 18.47 9.28
C GLY A 7 3.52 19.72 8.89
N MET A 8 3.87 19.85 7.60
CA MET A 8 4.54 21.05 7.09
C MET A 8 3.63 22.29 7.05
N ILE A 9 2.31 22.13 6.91
CA ILE A 9 1.38 23.25 7.07
C ILE A 9 1.34 23.74 8.53
N GLY A 10 1.43 22.83 9.50
CA GLY A 10 1.49 23.17 10.93
C GLY A 10 2.73 24.00 11.31
N THR A 11 3.89 23.73 10.70
CA THR A 11 5.10 24.56 10.92
C THR A 11 4.95 25.96 10.36
N LEU A 12 4.30 26.11 9.20
CA LEU A 12 4.03 27.44 8.63
C LEU A 12 3.09 28.25 9.53
N ILE A 13 2.05 27.63 10.09
CA ILE A 13 1.14 28.31 11.03
C ILE A 13 1.89 28.74 12.30
N GLY A 14 2.73 27.85 12.86
CA GLY A 14 3.53 28.17 14.05
C GLY A 14 4.58 29.26 13.79
N LEU A 15 5.20 29.28 12.61
CA LEU A 15 6.12 30.36 12.19
C LEU A 15 5.37 31.70 12.05
N VAL A 16 4.16 31.70 11.48
CA VAL A 16 3.34 32.91 11.39
C VAL A 16 2.98 33.46 12.78
N GLN A 17 2.60 32.59 13.72
CA GLN A 17 2.36 32.99 15.12
C GLN A 17 3.62 33.53 15.80
N MET A 18 4.77 32.88 15.57
CA MET A 18 6.04 33.29 16.17
C MET A 18 6.48 34.69 15.69
N LEU A 19 6.30 34.98 14.40
CA LEU A 19 6.61 36.29 13.82
C LEU A 19 5.64 37.40 14.31
N ASN A 20 4.41 37.04 14.65
CA ASN A 20 3.39 37.98 15.13
C ASN A 20 3.61 38.42 16.60
N GLN A 21 4.30 37.59 17.39
CA GLN A 21 4.61 37.83 18.81
C GLN A 21 6.09 38.13 19.08
N LEU A 22 6.83 38.63 18.07
CA LEU A 22 8.28 38.84 18.16
C LEU A 22 8.71 39.83 19.27
N SER A 23 7.80 40.69 19.69
CA SER A 23 8.01 41.72 20.72
C SER A 23 8.02 41.18 22.16
N ASP A 24 7.54 39.96 22.40
CA ASP A 24 7.60 39.30 23.71
C ASP A 24 8.27 37.91 23.60
N PRO A 25 9.54 37.77 24.00
CA PRO A 25 10.29 36.51 23.93
C PRO A 25 9.62 35.35 24.69
N SER A 26 8.79 35.67 25.69
CA SER A 26 8.08 34.67 26.51
C SER A 26 7.03 33.89 25.70
N ALA A 27 6.47 34.52 24.65
CA ALA A 27 5.44 33.94 23.79
C ALA A 27 6.00 33.08 22.64
N ILE A 28 7.32 33.15 22.38
CA ILE A 28 7.99 32.42 21.28
C ILE A 28 8.06 30.91 21.56
N GLY A 29 8.39 30.52 22.80
CA GLY A 29 8.52 29.12 23.20
C GLY A 29 7.24 28.29 22.97
N PRO A 30 6.05 28.75 23.42
CA PRO A 30 4.79 28.06 23.17
C PRO A 30 4.45 27.89 21.68
N ALA A 31 4.66 28.93 20.86
CA ALA A 31 4.38 28.88 19.43
C ALA A 31 5.29 27.88 18.70
N MET A 32 6.57 27.84 19.06
CA MET A 32 7.54 26.90 18.51
C MET A 32 7.22 25.45 18.92
N ALA A 33 6.77 25.21 20.16
CA ALA A 33 6.37 23.89 20.63
C ALA A 33 5.22 23.30 19.80
N VAL A 34 4.22 24.12 19.46
CA VAL A 34 3.08 23.69 18.62
C VAL A 34 3.54 23.35 17.20
N ALA A 35 4.44 24.14 16.61
CA ALA A 35 5.01 23.88 15.29
C ALA A 35 5.76 22.53 15.22
N LEU A 36 6.54 22.23 16.25
CA LEU A 36 7.30 20.98 16.33
C LEU A 36 6.40 19.77 16.61
N LEU A 37 5.41 19.91 17.51
CA LEU A 37 4.46 18.84 17.82
C LEU A 37 3.61 18.46 16.60
N THR A 38 3.13 19.45 15.84
CA THR A 38 2.35 19.19 14.62
C THR A 38 3.17 18.44 13.55
N THR A 39 4.46 18.75 13.40
CA THR A 39 5.38 18.00 12.54
C THR A 39 5.57 16.57 13.02
N PHE A 40 5.81 16.40 14.33
CA PHE A 40 6.00 15.10 14.96
C PHE A 40 4.78 14.19 14.76
N TYR A 41 3.58 14.70 15.05
CA TYR A 41 2.34 13.95 14.83
C TYR A 41 2.09 13.65 13.34
N GLY A 42 2.36 14.59 12.44
CA GLY A 42 2.19 14.38 11.00
C GLY A 42 3.08 13.27 10.43
N VAL A 43 4.35 13.23 10.84
CA VAL A 43 5.30 12.18 10.43
C VAL A 43 4.95 10.84 11.06
N ILE A 44 4.60 10.80 12.35
CA ILE A 44 4.20 9.56 13.03
C ILE A 44 2.97 8.95 12.37
N LEU A 45 1.91 9.73 12.14
CA LEU A 45 0.71 9.21 11.48
C LEU A 45 1.00 8.70 10.06
N SER A 46 1.81 9.44 9.29
CA SER A 46 2.18 9.03 7.94
C SER A 46 2.90 7.69 7.92
N THR A 47 3.94 7.58 8.74
CA THR A 47 4.91 6.48 8.66
C THR A 47 4.43 5.23 9.38
N LEU A 48 3.71 5.40 10.50
CA LEU A 48 3.31 4.30 11.38
C LEU A 48 1.91 3.77 11.06
N PHE A 49 0.99 4.60 10.54
CA PHE A 49 -0.38 4.17 10.24
C PHE A 49 -0.68 4.12 8.75
N PHE A 50 -0.52 5.23 8.03
CA PHE A 50 -0.97 5.29 6.64
C PHE A 50 -0.12 4.44 5.68
N LEU A 51 1.20 4.44 5.85
CA LEU A 51 2.12 3.63 5.04
C LEU A 51 1.88 2.11 5.16
N PRO A 52 1.78 1.50 6.36
CA PRO A 52 1.52 0.06 6.46
C PRO A 52 0.10 -0.32 6.01
N ILE A 53 -0.91 0.52 6.28
CA ILE A 53 -2.28 0.26 5.81
C ILE A 53 -2.33 0.28 4.29
N GLY A 54 -1.74 1.29 3.65
CA GLY A 54 -1.67 1.37 2.19
C GLY A 54 -0.89 0.20 1.58
N SER A 55 0.22 -0.19 2.20
CA SER A 55 1.03 -1.34 1.75
C SER A 55 0.26 -2.66 1.87
N LYS A 56 -0.47 -2.86 2.97
CA LYS A 56 -1.31 -4.04 3.19
C LYS A 56 -2.42 -4.13 2.16
N LEU A 57 -3.10 -3.01 1.89
CA LEU A 57 -4.18 -2.97 0.92
C LEU A 57 -3.66 -3.24 -0.49
N LYS A 58 -2.54 -2.63 -0.87
CA LYS A 58 -1.90 -2.89 -2.16
C LYS A 58 -1.49 -4.36 -2.32
N ALA A 59 -0.96 -4.99 -1.27
CA ALA A 59 -0.63 -6.42 -1.29
C ALA A 59 -1.88 -7.28 -1.52
N ARG A 60 -3.01 -6.97 -0.87
CA ARG A 60 -4.30 -7.66 -1.09
C ARG A 60 -4.80 -7.46 -2.53
N THR A 61 -4.74 -6.23 -3.03
CA THR A 61 -5.14 -5.92 -4.42
C THR A 61 -4.30 -6.70 -5.43
N MET A 62 -2.99 -6.83 -5.24
CA MET A 62 -2.17 -7.62 -6.15
C MET A 62 -2.58 -9.09 -6.18
N THR A 63 -2.92 -9.68 -5.03
CA THR A 63 -3.45 -11.06 -4.98
C THR A 63 -4.79 -11.18 -5.70
N GLU A 64 -5.69 -10.21 -5.52
CA GLU A 64 -6.99 -10.16 -6.21
C GLU A 64 -6.81 -10.11 -7.74
N VAL A 65 -5.92 -9.24 -8.22
CA VAL A 65 -5.63 -9.06 -9.65
C VAL A 65 -5.09 -10.35 -10.26
N ILE A 66 -4.14 -11.01 -9.60
CA ILE A 66 -3.59 -12.31 -10.07
C ILE A 66 -4.69 -13.36 -10.16
N ASN A 67 -5.60 -13.43 -9.17
CA ASN A 67 -6.71 -14.38 -9.20
C ASN A 67 -7.66 -14.09 -10.37
N MET A 68 -7.97 -12.81 -10.65
CA MET A 68 -8.79 -12.43 -11.80
C MET A 68 -8.10 -12.76 -13.13
N GLU A 69 -6.79 -12.55 -13.25
CA GLU A 69 -6.01 -12.92 -14.45
C GLU A 69 -6.05 -14.43 -14.70
N ILE A 70 -5.88 -15.25 -13.66
CA ILE A 70 -5.96 -16.72 -13.76
C ILE A 70 -7.34 -17.16 -14.25
N ILE A 71 -8.43 -16.58 -13.71
CA ILE A 71 -9.80 -16.91 -14.13
C ILE A 71 -10.04 -16.47 -15.58
N PHE A 72 -9.55 -15.29 -15.96
CA PHE A 72 -9.72 -14.75 -17.30
C PHE A 72 -9.01 -15.60 -18.37
N GLU A 73 -7.74 -15.94 -18.15
CA GLU A 73 -6.98 -16.83 -19.02
C GLU A 73 -7.58 -18.23 -19.08
N GLY A 74 -8.05 -18.76 -17.94
CA GLY A 74 -8.76 -20.04 -17.88
C GLY A 74 -10.05 -20.04 -18.71
N ALA A 75 -10.84 -18.96 -18.66
CA ALA A 75 -12.06 -18.82 -19.45
C ALA A 75 -11.78 -18.75 -20.96
N ILE A 76 -10.76 -17.98 -21.38
CA ILE A 76 -10.34 -17.90 -22.78
C ILE A 76 -9.91 -19.27 -23.30
N ALA A 77 -9.12 -19.99 -22.49
CA ALA A 77 -8.61 -21.30 -22.85
C ALA A 77 -9.71 -22.35 -23.07
N ILE A 78 -10.79 -22.31 -22.27
CA ILE A 78 -11.98 -23.15 -22.45
C ILE A 78 -12.69 -22.80 -23.77
N LEU A 79 -12.88 -21.52 -24.05
CA LEU A 79 -13.54 -21.05 -25.28
C LEU A 79 -12.76 -21.43 -26.55
N GLN A 80 -11.43 -21.45 -26.47
CA GLN A 80 -10.55 -21.83 -27.59
C GLN A 80 -10.42 -23.34 -27.80
N ASN A 81 -11.05 -24.17 -26.95
CA ASN A 81 -10.94 -25.64 -27.00
C ASN A 81 -9.47 -26.10 -27.01
N ASN A 82 -8.61 -25.40 -26.25
CA ASN A 82 -7.20 -25.73 -26.13
C ASN A 82 -7.03 -27.02 -25.32
N ASN A 83 -5.96 -27.78 -25.59
CA ASN A 83 -5.65 -28.99 -24.84
C ASN A 83 -5.53 -28.64 -23.34
N PRO A 84 -6.36 -29.23 -22.46
CA PRO A 84 -6.42 -28.89 -21.04
C PRO A 84 -5.07 -28.99 -20.32
N LEU A 85 -4.16 -29.85 -20.79
CA LEU A 85 -2.80 -29.94 -20.26
C LEU A 85 -1.98 -28.66 -20.51
N MET A 86 -2.09 -28.08 -21.70
CA MET A 86 -1.35 -26.88 -22.08
C MET A 86 -1.87 -25.63 -21.35
N VAL A 87 -3.18 -25.61 -21.10
CA VAL A 87 -3.87 -24.59 -20.30
C VAL A 87 -3.43 -24.68 -18.85
N PHE A 88 -3.32 -25.89 -18.31
CA PHE A 88 -2.83 -26.15 -16.96
C PHE A 88 -1.37 -25.70 -16.77
N GLU A 89 -0.47 -26.00 -17.72
CA GLU A 89 0.91 -25.53 -17.65
C GLU A 89 0.99 -23.99 -17.63
N ARG A 90 0.21 -23.32 -18.48
CA ARG A 90 0.14 -21.84 -18.50
C ARG A 90 -0.41 -21.27 -17.20
N LEU A 91 -1.52 -21.78 -16.68
CA LEU A 91 -2.13 -21.30 -15.42
C LEU A 91 -1.24 -21.62 -14.21
N SER A 92 -0.55 -22.76 -14.21
CA SER A 92 0.37 -23.13 -13.14
C SER A 92 1.56 -22.17 -13.02
N SER A 93 1.90 -21.44 -14.10
CA SER A 93 2.99 -20.46 -14.10
C SER A 93 2.66 -19.20 -13.28
N PHE A 94 1.38 -18.84 -13.13
CA PHE A 94 0.92 -17.69 -12.32
C PHE A 94 0.95 -17.96 -10.81
N ILE A 95 1.02 -19.23 -10.41
CA ILE A 95 1.04 -19.63 -9.00
C ILE A 95 2.50 -19.74 -8.51
N PRO A 96 2.83 -19.27 -7.30
CA PRO A 96 4.17 -19.44 -6.71
C PRO A 96 4.58 -20.92 -6.61
N PRO A 97 5.87 -21.27 -6.80
CA PRO A 97 6.34 -22.67 -6.83
C PRO A 97 5.95 -23.51 -5.61
N LYS A 98 5.77 -22.88 -4.44
CA LYS A 98 5.38 -23.54 -3.19
C LYS A 98 3.97 -24.12 -3.23
N ASP A 99 3.06 -23.52 -4.00
CA ASP A 99 1.66 -23.97 -4.09
C ASP A 99 1.42 -24.86 -5.33
N ARG A 100 2.40 -24.96 -6.24
CA ARG A 100 2.31 -25.81 -7.47
C ARG A 100 2.27 -27.32 -7.18
N THR A 101 2.82 -27.76 -6.05
CA THR A 101 3.06 -29.19 -5.78
C THR A 101 1.78 -30.01 -5.55
N ILE A 102 0.69 -29.35 -5.13
CA ILE A 102 -0.57 -30.04 -4.80
C ILE A 102 -1.36 -30.35 -6.09
N SER A 103 -1.33 -29.47 -7.08
CA SER A 103 -2.16 -29.58 -8.28
C SER A 103 -1.62 -30.54 -9.34
N GLN A 104 -0.29 -30.68 -9.47
CA GLN A 104 0.33 -31.63 -10.42
C GLN A 104 0.05 -33.11 -10.11
N ARG A 105 -0.23 -33.45 -8.83
CA ARG A 105 -0.52 -34.84 -8.42
C ARG A 105 -1.93 -35.30 -8.77
N GLU A 106 -2.87 -34.38 -8.96
CA GLU A 106 -4.27 -34.73 -9.30
C GLU A 106 -4.46 -34.85 -10.82
N VAL A 107 -3.78 -34.03 -11.62
CA VAL A 107 -3.89 -34.08 -13.09
C VAL A 107 -3.24 -35.33 -13.70
N TYR A 108 -2.18 -35.87 -13.09
CA TYR A 108 -1.53 -37.12 -13.53
C TYR A 108 -2.25 -38.41 -13.05
N LYS A 109 -3.36 -38.28 -12.30
CA LYS A 109 -4.17 -39.41 -11.82
C LYS A 109 -5.45 -39.65 -12.64
N LEU A 110 -5.74 -38.80 -13.62
CA LEU A 110 -6.82 -38.97 -14.60
C LEU A 110 -6.24 -39.53 -15.90
#